data_AF-A0A843H1M4-F1
#
_entry.id   AF-A0A843H1M4-F1
#
_cell.length_a   1.000
_cell.length_b   1.000
_cell.length_c   1.000
_cell.angle_alpha   90.00
_cell.angle_beta   90.00
_cell.angle_gamma   90.00
#
_symmetry.space_group_name_H-M   'P 1'
#
loop_
_entity.id
_entity.type
_entity.pdbx_description
1 polymer ?
#
loop_
_entity_poly.entity_id
_entity_poly.type
_entity_poly.pdbx_seq_one_letter_code
_entity_poly.pdbx_strand_id
1 'polypeptide(L)'
;MNNDNDLIGKKFGKLIIIERCNKKPGRVYFNCLCDCGKKATVEKYALVHGITKSCGCQRAISSHNTHFNDLSGNKFGKLTVLERANNVDKRTIWKCECECGNIVFVESYSLKNGNTKSCGCLKYDSRNYTHKHSSERIYKIWLSMKARCFYKTNHAYKWYGAIGIRVCDEWKNDFMSFYNWSMENGYSEHLSIDRIDVNGNYEPNNCRWTTMEVQQNNRRNTTYIEYNGMKKTISEWSKITGIKRSTLYNRIKIGYTPEECFNVKLCSRRGRKRENM
;
A
#
# COMPACT_ATOMS: atom_id res chain seq x y z
N MET A 1 49.38 -15.30 -65.68
CA MET A 1 48.04 -14.67 -65.75
C MET A 1 47.09 -15.53 -64.93
N ASN A 2 46.87 -15.20 -63.65
CA ASN A 2 45.92 -15.94 -62.82
C ASN A 2 44.52 -15.56 -63.26
N ASN A 3 43.82 -16.51 -63.87
CA ASN A 3 42.44 -16.33 -64.31
C ASN A 3 41.58 -16.16 -63.06
N ASP A 4 41.25 -14.91 -62.70
CA ASP A 4 40.46 -14.57 -61.51
C ASP A 4 39.08 -15.26 -61.49
N ASN A 5 38.65 -15.82 -62.62
CA ASN A 5 37.46 -16.66 -62.76
C ASN A 5 37.54 -17.98 -61.99
N ASP A 6 38.72 -18.49 -61.64
CA ASP A 6 38.88 -19.71 -60.81
C ASP A 6 38.40 -19.52 -59.36
N LEU A 7 38.11 -18.28 -58.95
CA LEU A 7 37.56 -17.99 -57.63
C LEU A 7 36.02 -18.01 -57.61
N ILE A 8 35.36 -18.04 -58.77
CA ILE A 8 33.89 -18.08 -58.85
C ILE A 8 33.38 -19.42 -58.28
N GLY A 9 32.36 -19.37 -57.44
CA GLY A 9 31.80 -20.52 -56.73
C GLY A 9 32.53 -20.92 -55.45
N LYS A 10 33.75 -20.41 -55.20
CA LYS A 10 34.49 -20.71 -53.96
C LYS A 10 33.91 -19.94 -52.77
N LYS A 11 33.88 -20.61 -51.61
CA LYS A 11 33.37 -20.07 -50.34
C LYS A 11 34.53 -19.58 -49.45
N PHE A 12 34.46 -18.32 -49.04
CA PHE A 12 35.40 -17.65 -48.14
C PHE A 12 34.66 -17.19 -46.89
N GLY A 13 34.84 -17.89 -45.77
CA GLY A 13 34.01 -17.70 -44.58
C GLY A 13 32.54 -18.01 -44.89
N LYS A 14 31.65 -17.01 -44.76
CA LYS A 14 30.22 -17.10 -45.09
C LYS A 14 29.88 -16.59 -46.49
N LEU A 15 30.86 -16.21 -47.31
CA LEU A 15 30.66 -15.58 -48.61
C LEU A 15 31.01 -16.54 -49.75
N ILE A 16 30.08 -16.78 -50.66
CA ILE A 16 30.30 -17.51 -51.92
C ILE A 16 30.46 -16.49 -53.04
N ILE A 17 31.55 -16.56 -53.80
CA ILE A 17 31.79 -15.66 -54.93
C ILE A 17 30.85 -16.01 -56.08
N ILE A 18 30.06 -15.05 -56.55
CA ILE A 18 29.12 -15.23 -57.66
C ILE A 18 29.77 -14.79 -58.97
N GLU A 19 30.31 -13.57 -59.00
CA GLU A 19 30.85 -12.96 -60.21
C GLU A 19 31.89 -11.89 -59.87
N ARG A 20 32.75 -11.59 -60.84
CA ARG A 20 33.69 -10.47 -60.79
C ARG A 20 32.96 -9.16 -61.07
N CYS A 21 33.31 -8.10 -60.37
CA CYS A 21 32.78 -6.76 -60.63
C CYS A 21 33.87 -5.69 -60.65
N ASN A 22 33.62 -4.62 -61.41
CA ASN A 22 34.54 -3.50 -61.57
C ASN A 22 34.04 -2.32 -60.71
N LYS A 23 34.61 -2.16 -59.50
CA LYS A 23 34.22 -1.08 -58.57
C LYS A 23 35.22 0.07 -58.55
N LYS A 24 36.53 -0.22 -58.52
CA LYS A 24 37.59 0.79 -58.56
C LYS A 24 38.70 0.33 -59.51
N PRO A 25 39.27 1.24 -60.33
CA PRO A 25 40.40 0.92 -61.19
C PRO A 25 41.60 0.45 -60.36
N GLY A 26 42.34 -0.53 -60.87
CA GLY A 26 43.53 -1.09 -60.22
C GLY A 26 43.29 -2.13 -59.12
N ARG A 27 42.03 -2.46 -58.79
CA ARG A 27 41.70 -3.51 -57.79
C ARG A 27 40.62 -4.45 -58.30
N VAL A 28 40.71 -5.71 -57.87
CA VAL A 28 39.74 -6.76 -58.25
C VAL A 28 38.68 -6.90 -57.17
N TYR A 29 37.41 -6.80 -57.54
CA TYR A 29 36.26 -7.00 -56.64
C TYR A 29 35.38 -8.14 -57.14
N PHE A 30 34.69 -8.76 -56.19
CA PHE A 30 33.72 -9.81 -56.44
C PHE A 30 32.39 -9.48 -55.77
N ASN A 31 31.29 -9.77 -56.47
CA ASN A 31 29.97 -9.85 -55.87
C ASN A 31 29.82 -11.23 -55.24
N CYS A 32 29.54 -11.27 -53.95
CA CYS A 32 29.43 -12.49 -53.17
C CYS A 32 28.02 -12.65 -52.61
N LEU A 33 27.50 -13.88 -52.58
CA LEU A 33 26.32 -14.26 -51.82
C LEU A 33 26.75 -14.72 -50.44
N CYS A 34 26.22 -14.12 -49.38
CA CYS A 34 26.47 -14.63 -48.05
C CYS A 34 25.47 -15.71 -47.66
N ASP A 35 25.83 -16.59 -46.72
CA ASP A 35 24.91 -17.52 -46.05
C ASP A 35 23.68 -16.80 -45.46
N CYS A 36 23.79 -15.49 -45.23
CA CYS A 36 22.71 -14.59 -44.79
C CYS A 36 21.66 -14.25 -45.87
N GLY A 37 21.86 -14.70 -47.12
CA GLY A 37 21.06 -14.33 -48.29
C GLY A 37 21.36 -12.94 -48.87
N LYS A 38 22.08 -12.06 -48.14
CA LYS A 38 22.47 -10.73 -48.65
C LYS A 38 23.69 -10.82 -49.56
N LYS A 39 23.68 -10.00 -50.61
CA LYS A 39 24.82 -9.80 -51.52
C LYS A 39 25.80 -8.80 -50.91
N ALA A 40 27.10 -9.03 -51.11
CA ALA A 40 28.17 -8.14 -50.68
C ALA A 40 29.25 -8.01 -51.75
N THR A 41 29.70 -6.78 -52.02
CA THR A 41 30.82 -6.54 -52.93
C THR A 41 32.12 -6.43 -52.12
N VAL A 42 33.05 -7.36 -52.35
CA VAL A 42 34.27 -7.50 -51.53
C VAL A 42 35.51 -7.53 -52.41
N GLU A 43 36.58 -6.89 -51.97
CA GLU A 43 37.88 -6.88 -52.64
C GLU A 43 38.55 -8.27 -52.56
N LYS A 44 39.18 -8.72 -53.65
CA LYS A 44 39.88 -10.02 -53.73
C LYS A 44 40.86 -10.22 -52.57
N TYR A 45 41.69 -9.22 -52.29
CA TYR A 45 42.67 -9.29 -51.19
C TYR A 45 42.02 -9.61 -49.85
N ALA A 46 40.87 -8.98 -49.55
CA ALA A 46 40.16 -9.16 -48.30
C ALA A 46 39.46 -10.52 -48.17
N LEU A 47 39.05 -11.14 -49.29
CA LEU A 47 38.53 -12.51 -49.32
C LEU A 47 39.63 -13.53 -49.08
N VAL A 48 40.74 -13.42 -49.82
CA VAL A 48 41.86 -14.38 -49.78
C VAL A 48 42.57 -14.37 -48.43
N HIS A 49 42.77 -13.20 -47.83
CA HIS A 49 43.44 -13.07 -46.52
C HIS A 49 42.45 -13.16 -45.34
N GLY A 50 41.18 -13.47 -45.59
CA GLY A 50 40.18 -13.65 -44.55
C GLY A 50 39.86 -12.40 -43.73
N ILE A 51 40.13 -11.20 -44.26
CA ILE A 51 39.75 -9.92 -43.62
C ILE A 51 38.22 -9.77 -43.62
N THR A 52 37.57 -10.13 -44.72
CA THR A 52 36.11 -10.08 -44.85
C THR A 52 35.54 -11.49 -44.91
N LYS A 53 34.87 -11.91 -43.84
CA LYS A 53 34.32 -13.28 -43.70
C LYS A 53 32.79 -13.36 -43.83
N SER A 54 32.08 -12.23 -43.95
CA SER A 54 30.60 -12.20 -44.09
C SER A 54 30.09 -10.91 -44.73
N CYS A 55 28.79 -10.89 -45.11
CA CYS A 55 28.06 -9.71 -45.60
C CYS A 55 27.94 -8.57 -44.56
N GLY A 56 28.51 -8.71 -43.37
CA GLY A 56 28.23 -7.84 -42.22
C GLY A 56 26.95 -8.22 -41.46
N CYS A 57 26.26 -9.32 -41.83
CA CYS A 57 25.06 -9.79 -41.14
C CYS A 57 25.30 -10.10 -39.66
N GLN A 58 26.51 -10.46 -39.25
CA GLN A 58 26.81 -10.70 -37.83
C GLN A 58 26.75 -9.41 -36.99
N ARG A 59 26.85 -8.23 -37.60
CA ARG A 59 26.55 -6.94 -36.95
C ARG A 59 25.08 -6.53 -37.08
N ALA A 60 24.36 -7.04 -38.09
CA ALA A 60 22.95 -6.74 -38.32
C ALA A 60 21.97 -7.70 -37.60
N ILE A 61 22.40 -8.91 -37.23
CA ILE A 61 21.59 -9.88 -36.46
C ILE A 61 21.49 -9.45 -34.99
N SER A 62 22.47 -8.69 -34.46
CA SER A 62 22.39 -8.06 -33.15
C SER A 62 21.48 -6.83 -33.09
N SER A 63 20.89 -6.40 -34.22
CA SER A 63 20.10 -5.16 -34.31
C SER A 63 18.64 -5.37 -34.74
N HIS A 64 18.21 -6.59 -35.05
CA HIS A 64 16.80 -6.89 -35.39
C HIS A 64 16.18 -8.04 -34.60
N ASN A 65 16.89 -8.60 -33.63
CA ASN A 65 16.24 -9.28 -32.52
C ASN A 65 16.11 -8.27 -31.39
N THR A 66 15.21 -7.29 -31.56
CA THR A 66 14.62 -6.65 -30.38
C THR A 66 13.88 -7.75 -29.67
N HIS A 67 14.58 -8.44 -28.76
CA HIS A 67 14.00 -9.33 -27.79
C HIS A 67 12.99 -8.46 -27.03
N PHE A 68 11.74 -8.46 -27.51
CA PHE A 68 10.62 -7.90 -26.79
C PHE A 68 10.46 -8.82 -25.59
N ASN A 69 11.24 -8.53 -24.54
CA ASN A 69 11.13 -9.22 -23.28
C ASN A 69 9.90 -8.65 -22.61
N ASP A 70 8.75 -9.24 -22.96
CA ASP A 70 7.54 -9.07 -22.19
C ASP A 70 7.82 -9.49 -20.75
N LEU A 71 7.54 -8.59 -19.82
CA LEU A 71 7.70 -8.85 -18.40
C LEU A 71 6.34 -9.05 -17.72
N SER A 72 5.21 -8.90 -18.41
CA SER A 72 3.88 -9.12 -17.83
C SER A 72 3.76 -10.49 -17.17
N GLY A 73 3.19 -10.51 -15.97
CA GLY A 73 3.06 -11.70 -15.13
C GLY A 73 4.33 -12.10 -14.36
N ASN A 74 5.50 -11.56 -14.70
CA ASN A 74 6.73 -11.90 -14.00
C ASN A 74 6.81 -11.22 -12.62
N LYS A 75 7.40 -11.93 -11.66
CA LYS A 75 7.61 -11.46 -10.29
C LYS A 75 9.08 -11.10 -10.06
N PHE A 76 9.32 -9.90 -9.53
CA PHE A 76 10.63 -9.37 -9.18
C PHE A 76 10.63 -8.91 -7.71
N GLY A 77 11.10 -9.77 -6.80
CA GLY A 77 10.97 -9.54 -5.37
C GLY A 77 9.50 -9.54 -4.93
N LYS A 78 9.03 -8.45 -4.32
CA LYS A 78 7.63 -8.22 -3.92
C LYS A 78 6.79 -7.58 -5.04
N LEU A 79 7.33 -7.38 -6.24
CA LEU A 79 6.61 -6.77 -7.37
C LEU A 79 6.15 -7.82 -8.38
N THR A 80 4.87 -7.79 -8.73
CA THR A 80 4.28 -8.52 -9.85
C THR A 80 4.04 -7.55 -10.99
N VAL A 81 4.58 -7.82 -12.17
CA VAL A 81 4.39 -6.95 -13.34
C VAL A 81 2.99 -7.19 -13.92
N LEU A 82 2.20 -6.13 -14.07
CA LEU A 82 0.85 -6.20 -14.65
C LEU A 82 0.92 -5.99 -16.16
N GLU A 83 1.34 -4.80 -16.58
CA GLU A 83 1.28 -4.37 -17.97
C GLU A 83 2.39 -3.35 -18.29
N ARG A 84 2.69 -3.21 -19.57
CA ARG A 84 3.62 -2.20 -20.05
C ARG A 84 3.00 -0.81 -19.95
N ALA A 85 3.75 0.14 -19.41
CA ALA A 85 3.35 1.54 -19.34
C ALA A 85 4.03 2.38 -20.45
N ASN A 86 3.69 3.67 -20.51
CA ASN A 86 4.33 4.61 -21.42
C ASN A 86 5.84 4.67 -21.15
N ASN A 87 6.61 4.66 -22.22
CA ASN A 87 8.06 4.83 -22.12
C ASN A 87 8.37 6.27 -21.66
N VAL A 88 9.40 6.43 -20.82
CA VAL A 88 9.91 7.73 -20.39
C VAL A 88 11.35 7.85 -20.85
N ASP A 89 11.70 8.90 -21.59
CA ASP A 89 13.06 9.11 -22.14
C ASP A 89 13.65 7.87 -22.83
N LYS A 90 12.83 7.21 -23.66
CA LYS A 90 13.16 5.96 -24.39
C LYS A 90 13.35 4.71 -23.52
N ARG A 91 13.13 4.81 -22.20
CA ARG A 91 13.20 3.67 -21.27
C ARG A 91 11.85 2.96 -21.20
N THR A 92 11.88 1.63 -21.20
CA THR A 92 10.66 0.82 -21.13
C THR A 92 10.21 0.68 -19.68
N ILE A 93 9.02 1.22 -19.38
CA ILE A 93 8.43 1.24 -18.04
C ILE A 93 7.32 0.19 -17.94
N TRP A 94 7.22 -0.44 -16.77
CA TRP A 94 6.22 -1.44 -16.44
C TRP A 94 5.42 -1.01 -15.23
N LYS A 95 4.11 -1.16 -15.31
CA LYS A 95 3.20 -1.03 -14.18
C LYS A 95 3.25 -2.34 -13.39
N CYS A 96 3.63 -2.24 -12.13
CA CYS A 96 3.80 -3.39 -11.24
C CYS A 96 2.91 -3.20 -10.01
N GLU A 97 2.32 -4.29 -9.54
CA GLU A 97 1.65 -4.36 -8.25
C GLU A 97 2.62 -4.93 -7.21
N CYS A 98 2.74 -4.25 -6.08
CA CYS A 98 3.53 -4.73 -4.95
C CYS A 98 2.67 -5.60 -4.03
N GLU A 99 3.26 -6.58 -3.36
CA GLU A 99 2.56 -7.42 -2.36
C GLU A 99 1.87 -6.60 -1.24
N CYS A 100 2.27 -5.34 -1.03
CA CYS A 100 1.59 -4.42 -0.11
C CYS A 100 0.40 -3.67 -0.74
N GLY A 101 -0.06 -4.08 -1.92
CA GLY A 101 -1.19 -3.49 -2.66
C GLY A 101 -0.88 -2.22 -3.45
N ASN A 102 0.34 -1.69 -3.39
CA ASN A 102 0.70 -0.45 -4.10
C ASN A 102 1.07 -0.70 -5.56
N ILE A 103 0.56 0.14 -6.46
CA ILE A 103 0.97 0.16 -7.87
C ILE A 103 2.17 1.10 -8.06
N VAL A 104 3.21 0.61 -8.74
CA VAL A 104 4.42 1.36 -9.06
C VAL A 104 4.84 1.20 -10.50
N PHE A 105 5.46 2.24 -11.05
CA PHE A 105 5.98 2.25 -12.41
C PHE A 105 7.49 2.10 -12.37
N VAL A 106 7.99 0.98 -12.88
CA VAL A 106 9.40 0.59 -12.74
C VAL A 106 10.01 0.32 -14.10
N GLU A 107 11.24 0.80 -14.29
CA GLU A 107 12.00 0.54 -15.51
C GLU A 107 12.39 -0.95 -15.64
N SER A 108 12.33 -1.46 -16.87
CA SER A 108 12.71 -2.83 -17.24
C SER A 108 14.11 -3.23 -16.73
N TYR A 109 15.08 -2.32 -16.88
CA TYR A 109 16.46 -2.53 -16.42
C TYR A 109 16.52 -2.72 -14.90
N SER A 110 15.77 -1.92 -14.15
CA SER A 110 15.75 -1.95 -12.69
C SER A 110 15.05 -3.19 -12.12
N LEU A 111 14.04 -3.72 -12.82
CA LEU A 111 13.41 -5.01 -12.50
C LEU A 111 14.39 -6.17 -12.72
N LYS A 112 14.99 -6.25 -13.92
CA LYS A 112 15.87 -7.37 -14.31
C LYS A 112 17.16 -7.44 -13.49
N ASN A 113 17.78 -6.30 -13.20
CA ASN A 113 19.02 -6.25 -12.40
C ASN A 113 18.75 -6.28 -10.90
N GLY A 114 17.48 -6.36 -10.46
CA GLY A 114 17.12 -6.42 -9.06
C GLY A 114 17.39 -5.12 -8.28
N ASN A 115 17.51 -3.98 -8.96
CA ASN A 115 17.64 -2.67 -8.32
C ASN A 115 16.33 -2.27 -7.62
N THR A 116 15.20 -2.70 -8.17
CA THR A 116 13.87 -2.45 -7.61
C THR A 116 13.18 -3.77 -7.30
N LYS A 117 13.10 -4.12 -6.02
CA LYS A 117 12.51 -5.37 -5.52
C LYS A 117 11.15 -5.17 -4.84
N SER A 118 10.69 -3.93 -4.70
CA SER A 118 9.42 -3.55 -4.08
C SER A 118 9.04 -2.13 -4.47
N CYS A 119 7.84 -1.68 -4.10
CA CYS A 119 7.42 -0.27 -4.22
C CYS A 119 8.20 0.70 -3.31
N GLY A 120 9.26 0.22 -2.64
CA GLY A 120 9.91 0.88 -1.54
C GLY A 120 9.70 0.14 -0.22
N CYS A 121 8.62 -0.65 -0.07
CA CYS A 121 8.24 -1.34 1.18
C CYS A 121 9.36 -2.20 1.80
N LEU A 122 10.32 -2.72 1.01
CA LEU A 122 11.49 -3.45 1.52
C LEU A 122 12.50 -2.58 2.27
N LYS A 123 12.66 -1.29 1.90
CA LYS A 123 13.51 -0.36 2.67
C LYS A 123 12.91 -0.04 4.05
N TYR A 124 11.65 -0.41 4.25
CA TYR A 124 10.90 -0.12 5.46
C TYR A 124 10.75 -1.32 6.41
N ASP A 125 11.30 -2.50 6.05
CA ASP A 125 11.37 -3.66 6.96
C ASP A 125 12.39 -3.46 8.10
N SER A 126 13.17 -2.36 8.09
CA SER A 126 14.02 -1.99 9.21
C SER A 126 14.06 -0.47 9.45
N ARG A 127 13.21 -0.03 10.40
CA ARG A 127 13.36 1.18 11.25
C ARG A 127 12.96 2.57 10.74
N ASN A 128 12.47 2.79 9.52
CA ASN A 128 12.05 4.15 9.11
C ASN A 128 10.86 4.18 8.14
N TYR A 129 9.76 3.51 8.46
CA TYR A 129 8.45 3.87 7.88
C TYR A 129 7.99 5.16 8.57
N THR A 130 8.55 6.29 8.14
CA THR A 130 7.85 7.56 8.31
C THR A 130 6.60 7.44 7.45
N HIS A 131 5.52 6.95 8.05
CA HIS A 131 4.19 7.11 7.49
C HIS A 131 4.11 8.58 7.08
N LYS A 132 3.69 8.92 5.85
CA LYS A 132 3.51 10.33 5.47
C LYS A 132 2.64 11.10 6.49
N HIS A 133 1.89 10.36 7.32
CA HIS A 133 1.05 10.80 8.42
C HIS A 133 1.69 10.66 9.84
N SER A 134 2.99 10.39 9.99
CA SER A 134 3.60 10.07 11.30
C SER A 134 3.59 11.24 12.28
N SER A 135 3.53 12.48 11.78
CA SER A 135 3.34 13.70 12.58
C SER A 135 1.87 13.98 12.88
N GLU A 136 0.93 13.34 12.18
CA GLU A 136 -0.49 13.64 12.25
C GLU A 136 -1.15 13.10 13.51
N ARG A 137 -2.20 13.79 13.93
CA ARG A 137 -2.98 13.45 15.12
C ARG A 137 -3.50 12.00 15.09
N ILE A 138 -3.96 11.54 13.94
CA ILE A 138 -4.51 10.19 13.78
C ILE A 138 -3.47 9.09 14.06
N TYR A 139 -2.21 9.31 13.68
CA TYR A 139 -1.12 8.39 13.99
C TYR A 139 -0.85 8.32 15.50
N LYS A 140 -0.90 9.46 16.19
CA LYS A 140 -0.80 9.51 17.66
C LYS A 140 -1.96 8.78 18.35
N ILE A 141 -3.17 8.87 17.79
CA ILE A 141 -4.35 8.13 18.29
C ILE A 141 -4.14 6.63 18.13
N TRP A 142 -3.68 6.19 16.96
CA TRP A 142 -3.37 4.78 16.69
C TRP A 142 -2.30 4.22 17.66
N LEU A 143 -1.21 4.97 17.88
CA LEU A 143 -0.19 4.61 18.85
C LEU A 143 -0.75 4.52 20.27
N SER A 144 -1.58 5.50 20.68
CA SER A 144 -2.24 5.49 21.99
C SER A 144 -3.16 4.29 22.16
N MET A 145 -3.96 3.97 21.13
CA MET A 145 -4.81 2.78 21.09
C MET A 145 -4.00 1.49 21.31
N LYS A 146 -2.90 1.31 20.58
CA LYS A 146 -1.99 0.16 20.75
C LYS A 146 -1.35 0.15 22.14
N ALA A 147 -0.91 1.30 22.64
CA ALA A 147 -0.27 1.38 23.94
C ALA A 147 -1.19 0.95 25.08
N ARG A 148 -2.46 1.35 25.05
CA ARG A 148 -3.48 0.90 26.03
C ARG A 148 -3.68 -0.62 26.00
N CYS A 149 -3.61 -1.25 24.83
CA CYS A 149 -3.93 -2.68 24.69
C CYS A 149 -2.72 -3.61 24.92
N PHE A 150 -1.50 -3.18 24.59
CA PHE A 150 -0.34 -4.08 24.51
C PHE A 150 0.81 -3.74 25.47
N TYR A 151 0.93 -2.49 25.93
CA TYR A 151 2.08 -2.08 26.75
C TYR A 151 1.70 -2.04 28.23
N LYS A 152 2.21 -2.99 29.01
CA LYS A 152 1.99 -3.07 30.47
C LYS A 152 2.45 -1.83 31.23
N THR A 153 3.40 -1.07 30.68
CA THR A 153 3.90 0.19 31.23
C THR A 153 2.92 1.35 31.08
N ASN A 154 1.92 1.24 30.20
CA ASN A 154 0.90 2.27 30.04
C ASN A 154 -0.07 2.23 31.23
N HIS A 155 -0.30 3.37 31.90
CA HIS A 155 -1.19 3.46 33.06
C HIS A 155 -2.62 2.96 32.78
N ALA A 156 -3.11 3.09 31.54
CA ALA A 156 -4.44 2.63 31.16
C ALA A 156 -4.49 1.12 30.85
N TYR A 157 -3.35 0.41 30.74
CA TYR A 157 -3.32 -1.01 30.40
C TYR A 157 -4.22 -1.87 31.29
N LYS A 158 -4.29 -1.57 32.59
CA LYS A 158 -5.15 -2.26 33.56
C LYS A 158 -6.64 -2.26 33.20
N TRP A 159 -7.10 -1.27 32.43
CA TRP A 159 -8.49 -1.13 31.99
C TRP A 159 -8.74 -1.62 30.56
N TYR A 160 -7.69 -2.08 29.87
CA TYR A 160 -7.73 -2.44 28.45
C TYR A 160 -7.02 -3.77 28.23
N GLY A 161 -5.69 -3.74 28.10
CA GLY A 161 -4.89 -4.92 27.82
C GLY A 161 -5.01 -6.01 28.90
N ALA A 162 -5.03 -5.64 30.18
CA ALA A 162 -5.11 -6.60 31.29
C ALA A 162 -6.45 -7.36 31.33
N ILE A 163 -7.53 -6.76 30.83
CA ILE A 163 -8.87 -7.35 30.81
C ILE A 163 -9.23 -7.98 29.46
N GLY A 164 -8.24 -8.18 28.58
CA GLY A 164 -8.43 -8.88 27.30
C GLY A 164 -8.81 -8.01 26.11
N ILE A 165 -8.92 -6.68 26.26
CA ILE A 165 -9.24 -5.81 25.13
C ILE A 165 -8.01 -5.64 24.22
N ARG A 166 -8.22 -5.78 22.92
CA ARG A 166 -7.20 -5.76 21.86
C ARG A 166 -7.59 -4.82 20.72
N VAL A 167 -6.65 -4.67 19.80
CA VAL A 167 -6.86 -4.08 18.48
C VAL A 167 -6.88 -5.23 17.48
N CYS A 168 -7.82 -5.23 16.53
CA CYS A 168 -7.85 -6.24 15.47
C CYS A 168 -6.50 -6.31 14.73
N ASP A 169 -6.12 -7.49 14.24
CA ASP A 169 -4.79 -7.70 13.68
C ASP A 169 -4.52 -6.81 12.46
N GLU A 170 -5.56 -6.52 11.67
CA GLU A 170 -5.49 -5.61 10.53
C GLU A 170 -4.99 -4.22 10.97
N TRP A 171 -5.68 -3.56 11.90
CA TRP A 171 -5.27 -2.24 12.39
C TRP A 171 -4.00 -2.29 13.24
N LYS A 172 -3.76 -3.38 13.96
CA LYS A 172 -2.57 -3.52 14.81
C LYS A 172 -1.29 -3.55 13.96
N ASN A 173 -1.33 -4.27 12.84
CA ASN A 173 -0.17 -4.54 12.00
C ASN A 173 -0.03 -3.55 10.85
N ASP A 174 -1.12 -2.92 10.40
CA ASP A 174 -1.09 -1.89 9.38
C ASP A 174 -1.80 -0.60 9.82
N PHE A 175 -1.04 0.49 9.85
CA PHE A 175 -1.59 1.82 10.12
C PHE A 175 -2.48 2.30 8.96
N MET A 176 -2.21 1.92 7.72
CA MET A 176 -2.98 2.43 6.58
C MET A 176 -4.41 1.88 6.56
N SER A 177 -4.62 0.61 6.92
CA SER A 177 -5.95 0.05 7.17
C SER A 177 -6.74 0.86 8.22
N PHE A 178 -6.11 1.22 9.35
CA PHE A 178 -6.76 2.08 10.35
C PHE A 178 -7.05 3.49 9.83
N TYR A 179 -6.10 4.07 9.09
CA TYR A 179 -6.23 5.41 8.51
C TYR A 179 -7.38 5.48 7.50
N ASN A 180 -7.43 4.56 6.54
CA ASN A 180 -8.46 4.49 5.50
C ASN A 180 -9.85 4.32 6.11
N TRP A 181 -10.00 3.35 7.03
CA TRP A 181 -11.24 3.18 7.76
C TRP A 181 -11.65 4.47 8.47
N SER A 182 -10.71 5.16 9.11
CA SER A 182 -11.00 6.39 9.84
C SER A 182 -11.50 7.51 8.93
N MET A 183 -10.88 7.70 7.77
CA MET A 183 -11.31 8.71 6.79
C MET A 183 -12.72 8.39 6.25
N GLU A 184 -12.99 7.11 5.95
CA GLU A 184 -14.29 6.65 5.45
C GLU A 184 -15.39 6.75 6.53
N ASN A 185 -15.03 6.65 7.81
CA ASN A 185 -15.96 6.64 8.93
C ASN A 185 -16.02 7.98 9.69
N GLY A 186 -15.72 9.08 9.00
CA GLY A 186 -16.00 10.43 9.49
C GLY A 186 -15.00 10.97 10.51
N TYR A 187 -13.74 10.54 10.47
CA TYR A 187 -12.68 11.16 11.25
C TYR A 187 -12.63 12.67 11.03
N SER A 188 -12.47 13.42 12.13
CA SER A 188 -12.23 14.85 12.14
C SER A 188 -11.31 15.20 13.31
N GLU A 189 -10.59 16.31 13.22
CA GLU A 189 -9.61 16.73 14.24
C GLU A 189 -10.21 16.93 15.64
N HIS A 190 -11.51 17.19 15.73
CA HIS A 190 -12.22 17.42 16.99
C HIS A 190 -12.88 16.15 17.57
N LEU A 191 -12.80 15.02 16.86
CA LEU A 191 -13.40 13.76 17.28
C LEU A 191 -12.37 12.82 17.91
N SER A 192 -12.85 11.96 18.79
CA SER A 192 -12.08 10.92 19.47
C SER A 192 -12.62 9.57 19.08
N ILE A 193 -11.72 8.57 19.01
CA ILE A 193 -12.13 7.19 18.78
C ILE A 193 -12.78 6.64 20.05
N ASP A 194 -14.00 6.12 19.89
CA ASP A 194 -14.80 5.49 20.92
C ASP A 194 -15.13 4.05 20.52
N ARG A 195 -15.31 3.17 21.50
CA ARG A 195 -15.79 1.80 21.25
C ARG A 195 -17.27 1.72 21.57
N ILE A 196 -18.10 1.30 20.62
CA ILE A 196 -19.56 1.24 20.77
C ILE A 196 -19.93 0.34 21.95
N ASP A 197 -19.44 -0.89 21.98
CA ASP A 197 -19.36 -1.73 23.17
C ASP A 197 -18.05 -1.46 23.90
N VAL A 198 -18.18 -0.90 25.11
CA VAL A 198 -17.06 -0.57 26.01
C VAL A 198 -16.19 -1.78 26.36
N ASN A 199 -16.76 -2.99 26.37
CA ASN A 199 -16.07 -4.25 26.67
C ASN A 199 -15.47 -4.92 25.43
N GLY A 200 -15.87 -4.49 24.22
CA GLY A 200 -15.38 -5.04 22.96
C GLY A 200 -14.00 -4.52 22.54
N ASN A 201 -13.50 -5.04 21.42
CA ASN A 201 -12.19 -4.70 20.87
C ASN A 201 -12.20 -3.40 20.07
N TYR A 202 -11.01 -2.90 19.73
CA TYR A 202 -10.87 -1.91 18.66
C TYR A 202 -10.90 -2.60 17.31
N GLU A 203 -12.02 -2.47 16.60
CA GLU A 203 -12.27 -3.07 15.30
C GLU A 203 -13.34 -2.26 14.54
N PRO A 204 -13.42 -2.37 13.21
CA PRO A 204 -14.32 -1.56 12.39
C PRO A 204 -15.78 -1.52 12.89
N ASN A 205 -16.30 -2.68 13.31
CA ASN A 205 -17.70 -2.83 13.72
C ASN A 205 -17.97 -2.35 15.16
N ASN A 206 -16.92 -2.18 15.97
CA ASN A 206 -17.05 -1.76 17.36
C ASN A 206 -16.46 -0.37 17.60
N CYS A 207 -15.98 0.34 16.57
CA CYS A 207 -15.41 1.68 16.73
C CYS A 207 -16.21 2.73 16.00
N ARG A 208 -16.17 3.96 16.53
CA ARG A 208 -16.73 5.15 15.88
C ARG A 208 -15.94 6.39 16.24
N TRP A 209 -15.97 7.40 15.37
CA TRP A 209 -15.50 8.74 15.68
C TRP A 209 -16.62 9.54 16.32
N THR A 210 -16.37 10.08 17.51
CA THR A 210 -17.40 10.79 18.26
C THR A 210 -16.81 11.90 19.12
N THR A 211 -17.67 12.77 19.65
CA THR A 211 -17.24 13.86 20.53
C THR A 211 -16.92 13.32 21.94
N MET A 212 -16.12 14.09 22.69
CA MET A 212 -15.80 13.75 24.08
C MET A 212 -17.04 13.59 24.96
N GLU A 213 -18.13 14.31 24.66
CA GLU A 213 -19.39 14.20 25.41
C GLU A 213 -20.00 12.79 25.28
N VAL A 214 -20.08 12.28 24.05
CA VAL A 214 -20.62 10.94 23.79
C VAL A 214 -19.73 9.87 24.40
N GLN A 215 -18.39 10.03 24.31
CA GLN A 215 -17.45 9.11 24.94
C GLN A 215 -17.56 9.10 26.47
N GLN A 216 -17.82 10.25 27.11
CA GLN A 216 -18.04 10.31 28.56
C GLN A 216 -19.30 9.56 28.99
N ASN A 217 -20.34 9.60 28.17
CA ASN A 217 -21.56 8.85 28.39
C ASN A 217 -21.34 7.34 28.18
N ASN A 218 -20.35 6.93 27.40
CA ASN A 218 -20.03 5.53 27.13
C ASN A 218 -19.03 4.88 28.11
N ARG A 219 -19.00 5.34 29.36
CA ARG A 219 -18.14 4.74 30.40
C ARG A 219 -18.81 3.53 31.03
N ARG A 220 -18.00 2.54 31.42
CA ARG A 220 -18.47 1.31 32.09
C ARG A 220 -19.29 1.57 33.37
N ASN A 221 -19.08 2.72 34.01
CA ASN A 221 -19.80 3.15 35.21
C ASN A 221 -20.92 4.15 34.93
N THR A 222 -21.35 4.33 33.68
CA THR A 222 -22.48 5.19 33.35
C THR A 222 -23.80 4.53 33.76
N THR A 223 -24.60 5.27 34.53
CA THR A 223 -25.97 4.88 34.88
C THR A 223 -26.94 5.28 33.77
N TYR A 224 -27.72 4.32 33.28
CA TYR A 224 -28.80 4.52 32.32
C TYR A 224 -30.15 4.48 33.04
N ILE A 225 -31.09 5.29 32.57
CA ILE A 225 -32.50 5.24 32.96
C ILE A 225 -33.31 4.98 31.70
N GLU A 226 -34.18 3.98 31.77
CA GLU A 226 -35.18 3.71 30.76
C GLU A 226 -36.51 4.37 31.16
N TYR A 227 -37.02 5.26 30.30
CA TYR A 227 -38.25 5.99 30.56
C TYR A 227 -38.91 6.35 29.23
N ASN A 228 -40.23 6.17 29.12
CA ASN A 228 -41.01 6.39 27.91
C ASN A 228 -40.43 5.71 26.65
N GLY A 229 -39.99 4.44 26.79
CA GLY A 229 -39.42 3.66 25.70
C GLY A 229 -38.03 4.11 25.23
N MET A 230 -37.39 5.06 25.94
CA MET A 230 -36.04 5.53 25.62
C MET A 230 -35.07 5.17 26.73
N LYS A 231 -33.96 4.52 26.36
CA LYS A 231 -32.82 4.28 27.26
C LYS A 231 -31.77 5.37 27.07
N LYS A 232 -31.58 6.22 28.09
CA LYS A 232 -30.60 7.33 28.05
C LYS A 232 -29.84 7.44 29.37
N THR A 233 -28.69 8.08 29.33
CA THR A 233 -27.88 8.38 30.51
C THR A 233 -28.53 9.43 31.39
N ILE A 234 -28.16 9.49 32.67
CA ILE A 234 -28.59 10.57 33.57
C ILE A 234 -28.26 11.96 33.00
N SER A 235 -27.11 12.11 32.35
CA SER A 235 -26.67 13.39 31.76
C SER A 235 -27.57 13.81 30.60
N GLU A 236 -27.93 12.88 29.70
CA GLU A 236 -28.85 13.16 28.60
C GLU A 236 -30.25 13.47 29.11
N TRP A 237 -30.75 12.70 30.08
CA TRP A 237 -32.03 12.99 30.72
C TRP A 237 -32.03 14.34 31.45
N SER A 238 -30.92 14.74 32.04
CA SER A 238 -30.77 16.06 32.66
C SER A 238 -30.94 17.19 31.64
N LYS A 239 -30.39 17.03 30.43
CA LYS A 239 -30.56 17.99 29.32
C LYS A 239 -32.00 18.01 28.79
N ILE A 240 -32.62 16.85 28.63
CA ILE A 240 -33.98 16.72 28.06
C ILE A 240 -35.03 17.26 29.03
N THR A 241 -34.93 16.90 30.31
CA THR A 241 -35.96 17.22 31.32
C THR A 241 -35.69 18.51 32.09
N GLY A 242 -34.48 19.07 32.00
CA GLY A 242 -34.04 20.20 32.82
C GLY A 242 -33.76 19.85 34.29
N ILE A 243 -33.98 18.61 34.72
CA ILE A 243 -33.71 18.17 36.10
C ILE A 243 -32.19 18.03 36.28
N LYS A 244 -31.64 18.59 37.35
CA LYS A 244 -30.18 18.50 37.62
C LYS A 244 -29.72 17.04 37.68
N ARG A 245 -28.59 16.74 37.03
CA ARG A 245 -27.93 15.42 37.04
C ARG A 245 -27.79 14.84 38.46
N SER A 246 -27.37 15.67 39.42
CA SER A 246 -27.22 15.26 40.83
C SER A 246 -28.54 14.85 41.48
N THR A 247 -29.64 15.51 41.11
CA THR A 247 -30.99 15.16 41.58
C THR A 247 -31.41 13.80 41.05
N LEU A 248 -31.29 13.57 39.74
CA LEU A 248 -31.61 12.27 39.13
C LEU A 248 -30.76 11.15 39.73
N TYR A 249 -29.46 11.37 39.90
CA TYR A 249 -28.56 10.40 40.54
C TYR A 249 -28.98 10.07 41.98
N ASN A 250 -29.28 11.08 42.80
CA ASN A 250 -29.72 10.84 44.18
C ASN A 250 -31.06 10.11 44.25
N ARG A 251 -32.01 10.42 43.35
CA ARG A 251 -33.30 9.73 43.27
C ARG A 251 -33.11 8.23 43.00
N ILE A 252 -32.31 7.87 42.01
CA ILE A 252 -31.97 6.47 41.72
C ILE A 252 -31.27 5.81 42.91
N LYS A 253 -30.30 6.50 43.53
CA LYS A 253 -29.55 5.96 44.67
C LYS A 253 -30.45 5.66 45.88
N ILE A 254 -31.51 6.43 46.07
CA ILE A 254 -32.49 6.25 47.14
C ILE A 254 -33.59 5.24 46.75
N GLY A 255 -33.60 4.74 45.51
CA GLY A 255 -34.50 3.67 45.05
C GLY A 255 -35.74 4.13 44.29
N TYR A 256 -35.77 5.38 43.80
CA TYR A 256 -36.90 5.87 43.00
C TYR A 256 -36.99 5.12 41.66
N THR A 257 -38.19 4.79 41.24
CA THR A 257 -38.49 4.27 39.90
C THR A 257 -38.19 5.30 38.81
N PRO A 258 -38.02 4.91 37.53
CA PRO A 258 -37.84 5.85 36.44
C PRO A 258 -38.94 6.91 36.36
N GLU A 259 -40.21 6.55 36.51
CA GLU A 259 -41.34 7.50 36.48
C GLU A 259 -41.27 8.52 37.61
N GLU A 260 -40.96 8.09 38.84
CA GLU A 260 -40.79 8.99 39.98
C GLU A 260 -39.55 9.89 39.80
N CYS A 261 -38.51 9.40 39.13
CA CYS A 261 -37.32 10.20 38.84
C CYS A 261 -37.64 11.43 37.99
N PHE A 262 -38.67 11.38 37.14
CA PHE A 262 -39.02 12.47 36.21
C PHE A 262 -40.26 13.28 36.63
N ASN A 263 -41.20 12.70 37.37
CA ASN A 263 -42.52 13.33 37.61
C ASN A 263 -42.69 13.96 39.00
N VAL A 264 -41.74 13.79 39.92
CA VAL A 264 -41.87 14.35 41.28
C VAL A 264 -41.67 15.87 41.26
N LYS A 265 -42.78 16.60 41.41
CA LYS A 265 -42.80 18.05 41.69
C LYS A 265 -41.92 18.34 42.92
N LEU A 266 -41.08 19.37 42.82
CA LEU A 266 -40.19 19.81 43.89
C LEU A 266 -41.00 20.13 45.15
N CYS A 267 -41.12 19.19 46.08
CA CYS A 267 -41.54 19.53 47.42
C CYS A 267 -40.35 20.24 48.07
N SER A 268 -40.50 21.54 48.31
CA SER A 268 -39.49 22.36 48.98
C SER A 268 -39.21 21.76 50.38
N ARG A 269 -37.91 21.54 50.64
CA ARG A 269 -37.26 21.28 51.94
C ARG A 269 -38.11 20.55 53.00
N ARG A 270 -37.80 19.28 53.30
CA ARG A 270 -38.04 18.72 54.65
C ARG A 270 -37.02 17.62 55.01
N GLY A 271 -36.32 17.88 56.12
CA GLY A 271 -35.84 16.95 57.15
C GLY A 271 -35.18 15.64 56.75
N ARG A 272 -33.90 15.49 57.16
CA ARG A 272 -33.30 14.20 57.48
C ARG A 272 -34.28 13.39 58.35
N LYS A 273 -34.75 12.24 57.86
CA LYS A 273 -35.13 11.15 58.75
C LYS A 273 -33.84 10.50 59.23
N ARG A 274 -33.49 10.73 60.50
CA ARG A 274 -32.70 9.78 61.28
C ARG A 274 -33.63 8.62 61.57
N GLU A 275 -33.35 7.46 61.01
CA GLU A 275 -33.92 6.21 61.53
C GLU A 275 -32.95 5.71 62.59
N ASN A 276 -33.36 5.84 63.85
CA ASN A 276 -32.89 4.99 64.92
C ASN A 276 -33.64 3.67 64.79
N MET A 277 -32.93 2.58 64.49
CA MET A 277 -33.00 1.32 65.24
C MET A 277 -31.80 0.45 64.88
#